data_AF-A0A852M6Q9-F1
#
_entry.id   AF-A0A852M6Q9-F1
#
_cell.length_a   1.000
_cell.length_b   1.000
_cell.length_c   1.000
_cell.angle_alpha   90.00
_cell.angle_beta   90.00
_cell.angle_gamma   90.00
#
_symmetry.space_group_name_H-M   'P 1'
#
loop_
_entity.id
_entity.type
_entity.pdbx_description
1 polymer ?
#
loop_
_entity_poly.entity_id
_entity_poly.type
_entity_poly.pdbx_seq_one_letter_code
_entity_poly.pdbx_strand_id
1 'polypeptide(L)' 'LECQARGNPPPQLVCTKGGEPFPVGVPRPVTRADAGTYRCQATNRLGAAERNVTVSVECECGWRSWGS' A
#
# COMPACT_ATOMS: atom_id res chain seq x y z
N LEU A 1 -0.93 -4.58 1.80
CA LEU A 1 -1.66 -3.29 1.72
C LEU A 1 -3.12 -3.61 1.44
N GLU A 2 -4.02 -3.17 2.31
CA GLU A 2 -5.45 -3.24 2.07
C GLU A 2 -5.96 -1.86 1.67
N CYS A 3 -6.73 -1.78 0.59
CA CYS A 3 -7.32 -0.55 0.11
C CYS A 3 -8.71 -0.89 -0.43
N GLN A 4 -9.71 -0.10 -0.03
CA GLN A 4 -11.10 -0.30 -0.41
C GLN A 4 -11.64 1.01 -0.99
N ALA A 5 -12.33 0.91 -2.12
CA ALA A 5 -13.02 2.03 -2.74
C ALA A 5 -14.52 1.77 -2.81
N ARG A 6 -15.31 2.83 -2.65
CA ARG A 6 -16.77 2.78 -2.72
C ARG A 6 -17.24 3.73 -3.82
N GLY A 7 -18.24 3.31 -4.58
CA GLY A 7 -18.84 4.11 -5.66
C GLY A 7 -19.92 3.32 -6.39
N ASN A 8 -20.84 4.03 -7.05
CA ASN A 8 -21.85 3.43 -7.91
C ASN A 8 -21.83 4.13 -9.29
N PRO A 9 -21.39 3.46 -10.38
CA PRO A 9 -20.97 2.06 -10.42
C PRO A 9 -19.72 1.76 -9.60
N PRO A 10 -19.52 0.48 -9.22
CA PRO A 10 -18.33 0.03 -8.50
C PRO A 10 -17.06 0.53 -9.19
N PRO A 11 -16.15 1.23 -8.48
CA PRO A 11 -14.92 1.71 -9.05
C PRO A 11 -13.89 0.58 -9.17
N GLN A 12 -13.08 0.64 -10.22
CA GLN A 12 -11.88 -0.15 -10.33
C GLN A 12 -10.77 0.48 -9.50
N LEU A 13 -10.13 -0.32 -8.65
CA LEU A 13 -9.05 0.11 -7.78
C LEU A 13 -7.70 -0.32 -8.34
N VAL A 14 -6.78 0.63 -8.49
CA VAL A 14 -5.40 0.40 -8.92
C VAL A 14 -4.47 1.13 -7.95
N CYS A 15 -3.52 0.41 -7.35
CA CYS A 15 -2.48 1.02 -6.53
C CYS A 15 -1.12 0.89 -7.20
N THR A 16 -0.28 1.91 -7.08
CA THR A 16 1.09 1.91 -7.59
C THR A 16 2.09 2.32 -6.51
N LYS A 17 3.33 1.84 -6.66
CA LYS A 17 4.48 2.26 -5.85
C LYS A 17 5.56 2.79 -6.77
N GLY A 18 5.86 4.09 -6.67
CA GLY A 18 6.86 4.70 -7.56
C GLY A 18 6.52 4.58 -9.05
N GLY A 19 5.24 4.46 -9.40
CA GLY A 19 4.77 4.25 -10.77
C GLY A 19 4.45 2.80 -11.13
N GLU A 20 4.98 1.82 -10.40
CA GLU A 20 4.78 0.39 -10.70
C GLU A 20 3.50 -0.17 -10.06
N PRO A 21 2.70 -0.99 -10.77
CA PRO A 21 1.51 -1.63 -10.22
C PRO A 21 1.80 -2.45 -8.96
N PHE A 22 0.98 -2.27 -7.94
CA PHE A 22 1.10 -2.99 -6.67
C PHE A 22 -0.18 -3.80 -6.37
N PRO A 23 -0.07 -5.12 -6.16
CA PRO A 23 -1.23 -5.95 -5.81
C PRO A 23 -1.70 -5.65 -4.38
N VAL A 24 -2.92 -5.11 -4.28
CA VAL A 24 -3.61 -4.90 -2.99
C VAL A 24 -4.42 -6.13 -2.59
N GLY A 25 -4.60 -6.33 -1.28
CA GLY A 25 -5.42 -7.42 -0.73
C GLY A 25 -4.75 -8.79 -0.68
N VAL A 26 -3.49 -8.92 -1.12
CA VAL A 26 -2.72 -10.17 -1.03
C VAL A 26 -1.74 -10.09 0.15
N PRO A 27 -1.90 -10.90 1.21
CA PRO A 27 -0.91 -11.01 2.27
C PRO A 27 0.42 -11.53 1.71
N ARG A 28 1.53 -10.86 2.06
CA ARG A 28 2.88 -11.26 1.64
C ARG A 28 3.91 -10.85 2.68
N PRO A 29 5.07 -11.53 2.76
CA PRO A 29 6.20 -11.07 3.57
C PRO A 29 6.59 -9.64 3.17
N VAL A 30 6.84 -8.81 4.18
CA VAL A 30 7.28 -7.42 3.99
C VAL A 30 8.77 -7.29 4.24
N THR A 31 9.43 -6.47 3.44
CA THR A 31 10.85 -6.14 3.54
C THR A 31 11.01 -4.64 3.71
N ARG A 32 12.19 -4.17 4.12
CA ARG A 32 12.47 -2.73 4.18
C ARG A 32 12.28 -2.03 2.83
N ALA A 33 12.47 -2.76 1.72
CA ALA A 33 12.23 -2.24 0.38
C ALA A 33 10.74 -2.00 0.09
N ASP A 34 9.81 -2.54 0.90
CA ASP A 34 8.37 -2.26 0.80
C ASP A 34 7.99 -0.92 1.45
N ALA A 35 8.84 -0.30 2.25
CA ALA A 35 8.59 1.05 2.76
C ALA A 35 8.51 2.08 1.62
N GLY A 36 7.68 3.11 1.78
CA GLY A 36 7.51 4.19 0.82
C GLY A 36 6.06 4.63 0.63
N THR A 37 5.85 5.52 -0.33
CA THR A 37 4.53 6.07 -0.66
C THR A 37 3.89 5.32 -1.81
N TYR A 38 2.64 4.92 -1.58
CA TYR A 38 1.78 4.22 -2.51
C TYR A 38 0.67 5.16 -2.95
N ARG A 39 0.30 5.08 -4.23
CA ARG A 39 -0.78 5.88 -4.79
C ARG A 39 -1.90 4.96 -5.25
N CYS A 40 -3.05 5.06 -4.61
CA CYS A 40 -4.23 4.26 -4.93
C CYS A 40 -5.27 5.12 -5.62
N GLN A 41 -5.64 4.73 -6.83
CA GLN A 41 -6.64 5.40 -7.66
C GLN A 41 -7.86 4.49 -7.83
N ALA A 42 -9.03 5.05 -7.56
CA ALA A 42 -10.32 4.42 -7.76
C ALA A 42 -11.05 5.14 -8.91
N THR A 43 -11.33 4.42 -10.00
CA THR A 43 -11.92 5.00 -11.21
C THR A 43 -13.22 4.30 -11.56
N ASN A 44 -14.27 5.07 -11.82
CA ASN A 44 -15.50 4.57 -12.43
C ASN A 44 -15.91 5.48 -13.59
N ARG A 45 -17.02 5.14 -14.27
CA ARG A 45 -17.53 5.95 -15.39
C ARG A 45 -17.95 7.38 -15.01
N LEU A 46 -18.09 7.68 -13.72
CA LEU A 46 -18.52 8.99 -13.22
C LEU A 46 -17.34 9.87 -12.79
N GLY A 47 -16.14 9.29 -12.62
CA GLY A 47 -14.95 10.02 -12.25
C GLY A 47 -13.87 9.15 -11.63
N ALA A 48 -12.88 9.82 -11.03
CA ALA A 48 -11.78 9.17 -10.33
C ALA A 48 -11.51 9.84 -8.98
N ALA A 49 -11.08 9.05 -8.00
CA ALA A 49 -10.59 9.49 -6.71
C ALA A 49 -9.21 8.88 -6.44
N GLU A 50 -8.31 9.63 -5.82
CA GLU A 50 -6.95 9.18 -5.54
C GLU A 50 -6.57 9.41 -4.07
N ARG A 51 -5.76 8.50 -3.51
CA ARG A 51 -5.19 8.62 -2.18
C ARG A 51 -3.73 8.16 -2.15
N ASN A 52 -2.88 8.97 -1.53
CA ASN A 52 -1.51 8.60 -1.18
C ASN A 52 -1.48 7.93 0.20
N VAL A 53 -0.78 6.80 0.31
CA VAL A 53 -0.62 6.00 1.52
C VAL A 53 0.86 5.80 1.78
N THR A 54 1.34 6.24 2.93
CA THR A 54 2.73 6.04 3.34
C THR A 54 2.84 4.77 4.18
N VAL A 55 3.69 3.84 3.77
CA VAL A 55 3.98 2.61 4.49
C VAL A 55 5.37 2.69 5.09
N SER A 56 5.46 2.53 6.40
CA SER A 56 6.72 2.28 7.12
C SER A 56 6.88 0.78 7.35
N VAL A 57 8.12 0.29 7.27
CA VAL A 57 8.47 -1.08 7.65
C VAL A 57 9.49 -0.99 8.77
N GLU A 58 9.06 -1.40 9.95
CA GLU A 58 9.92 -1.48 11.12
C GLU A 58 10.55 -2.87 11.15
N CYS A 59 11.85 -2.91 11.42
CA CYS A 59 12.60 -4.15 11.54
C CYS A 59 13.14 -4.22 12.96
N GLU A 60 12.67 -5.20 13.72
CA GLU A 60 13.21 -5.52 15.05
C GLU A 60 14.57 -6.25 14.93
N CYS A 61 15.53 -5.67 14.21
CA CYS A 61 16.90 -6.17 14.27
C CYS A 61 17.64 -5.43 15.40
N GLY A 62 17.81 -6.11 16.55
CA GLY A 62 19.00 -5.91 17.39
C GLY A 62 18.89 -5.08 18.68
N TRP A 63 17.84 -5.23 19.49
CA TRP A 63 17.88 -4.74 20.89
C TRP A 63 17.98 -5.85 21.95
N ARG A 64 17.92 -7.14 21.56
CA ARG A 64 17.84 -8.26 22.53
C ARG A 64 19.16 -8.96 22.86
N SER A 65 20.32 -8.45 22.46
CA SER A 65 21.58 -9.18 22.67
C SER A 65 22.79 -8.35 23.10
N TRP A 66 22.61 -7.15 23.67
CA TRP A 66 23.72 -6.40 24.29
C TRP A 66 23.28 -5.88 25.65
N GLY A 67 23.37 -6.76 26.64
CA GLY A 67 23.04 -6.50 28.04
C GLY A 67 23.30 -7.76 28.85
N SER A 68 24.58 -8.13 28.94
CA SER A 68 25.11 -9.09 29.93
C SER A 68 26.17 -8.35 30.73
#